data_AF-A0A151SXB0-F1
#
_entry.id   AF-A0A151SXB0-F1
#
_cell.length_a   1.000
_cell.length_b   1.000
_cell.length_c   1.000
_cell.angle_alpha   90.00
_cell.angle_beta   90.00
_cell.angle_gamma   90.00
#
_symmetry.space_group_name_H-M   'P 1'
#
loop_
_entity.id
_entity.type
_entity.pdbx_description
1 polymer ?
#
loop_
_entity_poly.entity_id
_entity_poly.type
_entity_poly.pdbx_seq_one_letter_code
_entity_poly.pdbx_strand_id
1 'polypeptide(L)'
;MDVESAFLNGKISEEVYVCQPPGFENELLSSYVFKLNKALYGLKQAPRAWYEKLSSFLTDNNFIRGKIDSTLFRKIIKDDFIIVQIYVDDIIFGATNENLCQEFSKLMQDEFEISMMGELKFFLGLQIIQ
;
A
#
# COMPACT_ATOMS: atom_id res chain seq x y z
N MET A 1 7.13 5.79 5.02
CA MET A 1 6.01 6.32 4.21
C MET A 1 4.74 5.72 4.76
N ASP A 2 3.66 6.47 4.72
CA ASP A 2 2.33 6.00 5.08
C ASP A 2 1.39 6.23 3.89
N VAL A 3 0.63 5.20 3.50
CA VAL A 3 -0.29 5.28 2.35
C VAL A 3 -1.67 5.68 2.82
N GLU A 4 -2.15 6.82 2.32
CA GLU A 4 -3.47 7.30 2.67
C GLU A 4 -4.54 6.37 2.08
N SER A 5 -5.49 5.97 2.95
CA SER A 5 -6.60 5.09 2.60
C SER A 5 -6.15 3.83 1.83
N ALA A 6 -5.04 3.21 2.25
CA ALA A 6 -4.36 2.10 1.56
C ALA A 6 -5.32 1.05 0.95
N PHE A 7 -6.34 0.63 1.69
CA PHE A 7 -7.29 -0.39 1.22
C PHE A 7 -8.16 0.06 0.05
N LEU A 8 -8.46 1.36 -0.08
CA LEU A 8 -9.24 1.90 -1.21
C LEU A 8 -8.48 1.83 -2.54
N ASN A 9 -7.16 1.59 -2.51
CA ASN A 9 -6.35 1.34 -3.70
C ASN A 9 -6.47 -0.11 -4.20
N GLY A 10 -6.89 -1.04 -3.33
CA GLY A 10 -7.12 -2.44 -3.68
C GLY A 10 -8.46 -2.64 -4.41
N LYS A 11 -8.45 -3.43 -5.48
CA LYS A 11 -9.68 -3.93 -6.12
C LYS A 11 -10.06 -5.27 -5.49
N ILE A 12 -11.33 -5.44 -5.15
CA ILE A 12 -11.85 -6.74 -4.70
C ILE A 12 -12.26 -7.57 -5.92
N SER A 13 -11.96 -8.86 -5.87
CA SER A 13 -12.37 -9.82 -6.90
C SER A 13 -13.76 -10.38 -6.63
N GLU A 14 -14.12 -10.41 -5.36
CA GLU A 14 -15.36 -10.94 -4.83
C GLU A 14 -16.49 -9.94 -4.97
N GLU A 15 -17.70 -10.47 -5.13
CA GLU A 15 -18.91 -9.65 -5.14
C GLU A 15 -19.35 -9.38 -3.70
N VAL A 16 -19.12 -8.16 -3.25
CA VAL A 16 -19.50 -7.69 -1.91
C VAL A 16 -20.50 -6.57 -2.03
N TYR A 17 -21.58 -6.69 -1.26
CA TYR A 17 -22.59 -5.66 -1.12
C TYR A 17 -22.61 -5.12 0.30
N VAL A 18 -22.92 -3.83 0.42
CA VAL A 18 -23.11 -3.15 1.70
C VAL A 18 -24.48 -2.48 1.72
N CYS A 19 -25.05 -2.35 2.90
CA CYS A 19 -26.22 -1.49 3.10
C CYS A 19 -25.91 -0.07 2.62
N GLN A 20 -26.97 0.66 2.26
CA GLN A 20 -26.84 2.07 1.91
C GLN A 20 -26.22 2.82 3.09
N PRO A 21 -25.10 3.52 2.88
CA PRO A 21 -24.40 4.22 3.94
C PRO A 21 -25.22 5.44 4.38
N PRO A 22 -25.06 5.87 5.64
CA PRO A 22 -25.73 7.06 6.16
C PRO A 22 -25.51 8.30 5.28
N GLY A 23 -26.60 8.97 4.91
CA GLY A 23 -26.61 10.15 4.04
C GLY A 23 -26.70 9.85 2.54
N PHE A 24 -26.71 8.57 2.15
CA PHE A 24 -26.87 8.13 0.75
C PHE A 24 -28.09 7.21 0.56
N GLU A 25 -28.95 7.10 1.58
CA GLU A 25 -30.15 6.29 1.49
C GLU A 25 -31.15 6.87 0.49
N ASN A 26 -31.77 5.99 -0.29
CA ASN A 26 -32.84 6.33 -1.21
C ASN A 26 -34.15 5.71 -0.72
N GLU A 27 -35.10 6.56 -0.29
CA GLU A 27 -36.39 6.13 0.26
C GLU A 27 -37.22 5.31 -0.74
N LEU A 28 -37.13 5.62 -2.04
CA LEU A 28 -37.83 4.90 -3.10
C LEU A 28 -37.20 3.53 -3.38
N LEU A 29 -35.93 3.34 -3.01
CA LEU A 29 -35.15 2.12 -3.23
C LEU A 29 -34.59 1.58 -1.90
N SER A 30 -35.39 1.60 -0.84
CA SER A 30 -34.94 1.25 0.51
C SER A 30 -34.40 -0.17 0.67
N SER A 31 -34.79 -1.10 -0.20
CA SER A 31 -34.30 -2.49 -0.22
C SER A 31 -33.01 -2.69 -1.02
N TYR A 32 -32.51 -1.66 -1.71
CA TYR A 32 -31.32 -1.77 -2.54
C TYR A 32 -30.04 -1.71 -1.68
N VAL A 33 -28.99 -2.30 -2.21
CA VAL A 33 -27.65 -2.34 -1.62
C VAL A 33 -26.63 -1.82 -2.61
N PHE A 34 -25.49 -1.33 -2.12
CA PHE A 34 -24.39 -0.90 -2.97
C PHE A 34 -23.38 -2.03 -3.15
N LYS A 35 -22.99 -2.25 -4.40
CA LYS A 35 -21.88 -3.14 -4.74
C LYS A 35 -20.56 -2.38 -4.55
N LEU A 36 -19.64 -2.97 -3.81
CA LEU A 36 -18.30 -2.40 -3.66
C LEU A 36 -17.46 -2.71 -4.89
N ASN A 37 -16.82 -1.67 -5.44
CA ASN A 37 -15.88 -1.79 -6.56
C ASN A 37 -14.41 -1.84 -6.10
N LYS A 38 -14.15 -1.32 -4.90
CA LYS A 38 -12.84 -1.23 -4.25
C LYS A 38 -12.92 -1.82 -2.85
N ALA A 39 -11.79 -2.25 -2.31
CA ALA A 39 -11.77 -2.77 -0.95
C ALA A 39 -12.04 -1.64 0.05
N LEU A 40 -12.71 -1.97 1.15
CA LEU A 40 -13.10 -1.05 2.20
C LEU A 40 -12.53 -1.55 3.54
N TYR A 41 -12.27 -0.64 4.46
CA TYR A 41 -11.92 -0.99 5.84
C TYR A 41 -12.98 -1.92 6.45
N GLY A 42 -12.50 -2.89 7.25
CA GLY A 42 -13.35 -3.92 7.86
C GLY A 42 -13.59 -5.15 6.99
N LEU A 43 -13.28 -5.10 5.69
CA LEU A 43 -13.29 -6.31 4.86
C LEU A 43 -12.05 -7.17 5.15
N LYS A 44 -12.24 -8.46 5.41
CA LYS A 44 -11.15 -9.42 5.65
C LYS A 44 -10.16 -9.51 4.48
N GLN A 45 -10.61 -9.24 3.25
CA GLN A 45 -9.81 -9.28 2.04
C GLN A 45 -9.12 -7.95 1.70
N ALA A 46 -9.47 -6.84 2.37
CA ALA A 46 -8.94 -5.52 2.04
C ALA A 46 -7.40 -5.44 2.14
N PRO A 47 -6.76 -5.95 3.21
CA PRO A 47 -5.31 -5.93 3.31
C PRO A 47 -4.63 -6.71 2.18
N ARG A 48 -5.22 -7.85 1.78
CA ARG A 48 -4.70 -8.67 0.69
C ARG A 48 -4.83 -7.97 -0.66
N ALA A 49 -6.00 -7.40 -0.96
CA ALA A 49 -6.25 -6.66 -2.20
C ALA A 49 -5.29 -5.47 -2.36
N TRP A 50 -5.03 -4.76 -1.26
CA TRP A 50 -4.03 -3.70 -1.22
C TRP A 50 -2.63 -4.23 -1.51
N TYR A 51 -2.19 -5.25 -0.76
CA TYR A 51 -0.86 -5.82 -0.95
C TYR A 51 -0.64 -6.37 -2.36
N GLU A 52 -1.65 -7.00 -2.98
CA GLU A 52 -1.57 -7.47 -4.37
C GLU A 52 -1.39 -6.32 -5.36
N LYS A 53 -2.12 -5.20 -5.19
CA LYS A 53 -1.95 -3.98 -6.03
C LYS A 53 -0.56 -3.38 -5.86
N LEU A 54 -0.11 -3.16 -4.62
CA LEU A 54 1.20 -2.57 -4.34
C LEU A 54 2.33 -3.48 -4.83
N SER A 55 2.24 -4.78 -4.54
CA SER A 55 3.28 -5.71 -4.97
C SER A 55 3.37 -5.84 -6.49
N SER A 56 2.24 -5.81 -7.20
CA SER A 56 2.25 -5.85 -8.67
C SER A 56 2.93 -4.58 -9.21
N PHE A 57 2.55 -3.41 -8.68
CA PHE A 57 3.17 -2.13 -9.05
C PHE A 57 4.70 -2.12 -8.84
N LEU A 58 5.19 -2.63 -7.70
CA LEU A 58 6.63 -2.72 -7.45
C LEU A 58 7.32 -3.69 -8.43
N THR A 59 6.69 -4.83 -8.73
CA THR A 59 7.23 -5.82 -9.67
C THR A 59 7.30 -5.23 -11.08
N ASP A 60 6.27 -4.53 -11.52
CA ASP A 60 6.23 -3.82 -12.80
C ASP A 60 7.31 -2.73 -12.90
N ASN A 61 7.72 -2.17 -11.76
CA ASN A 61 8.82 -1.20 -11.63
C ASN A 61 10.20 -1.85 -11.38
N ASN A 62 10.35 -3.13 -11.72
CA ASN A 62 11.59 -3.91 -11.65
C ASN A 62 12.11 -4.17 -10.23
N PHE A 63 11.25 -4.14 -9.22
CA PHE A 63 11.61 -4.67 -7.91
C PHE A 63 11.44 -6.19 -7.88
N ILE A 64 12.38 -6.86 -7.22
CA ILE A 64 12.34 -8.30 -7.01
C ILE A 64 11.78 -8.56 -5.61
N ARG A 65 10.70 -9.33 -5.54
CA ARG A 65 10.14 -9.80 -4.27
C ARG A 65 11.08 -10.80 -3.59
N GLY A 66 11.24 -10.68 -2.27
CA GLY A 66 12.00 -11.61 -1.46
C GLY A 66 11.44 -13.03 -1.53
N LYS A 67 12.34 -14.03 -1.51
CA LYS A 67 11.96 -15.45 -1.54
C LYS A 67 11.51 -15.99 -0.18
N ILE A 68 12.08 -15.46 0.89
CA ILE A 68 11.79 -15.88 2.28
C ILE A 68 10.69 -15.00 2.86
N ASP A 69 10.84 -13.68 2.72
CA ASP A 69 9.85 -12.70 3.11
C ASP A 69 9.23 -12.08 1.85
N SER A 70 7.93 -12.31 1.66
CA SER A 70 7.17 -11.77 0.52
C SER A 70 6.93 -10.26 0.64
N THR A 71 7.03 -9.68 1.84
CA THR A 71 6.82 -8.25 2.08
C THR A 71 8.08 -7.41 1.90
N LEU A 72 9.23 -8.09 1.73
CA LEU A 72 10.51 -7.48 1.40
C LEU A 72 10.71 -7.43 -0.12
N PHE A 73 11.11 -6.28 -0.64
CA PHE A 73 11.44 -6.05 -2.04
C PHE A 73 12.83 -5.46 -2.15
N ARG A 74 13.53 -5.78 -3.24
CA ARG A 74 14.86 -5.23 -3.54
C ARG A 74 14.97 -4.89 -5.01
N LYS A 75 15.65 -3.79 -5.32
CA LYS A 75 16.08 -3.44 -6.67
C LYS A 75 17.56 -3.10 -6.65
N ILE A 76 18.31 -3.65 -7.61
CA ILE A 76 19.76 -3.44 -7.77
C ILE A 76 19.95 -2.57 -9.00
N ILE A 77 20.74 -1.51 -8.86
CA ILE A 77 21.07 -0.58 -9.95
C ILE A 77 22.59 -0.41 -9.93
N LYS A 78 23.28 -1.09 -10.86
CA LYS A 78 24.75 -1.19 -10.89
C LYS A 78 25.27 -1.74 -9.55
N ASP A 79 26.06 -0.94 -8.82
CA ASP A 79 26.65 -1.27 -7.53
C ASP A 79 25.76 -0.85 -6.34
N ASP A 80 24.71 -0.08 -6.60
CA ASP A 80 23.77 0.39 -5.60
C ASP A 80 22.54 -0.52 -5.50
N PHE A 81 21.87 -0.47 -4.36
CA PHE A 81 20.59 -1.13 -4.19
C PHE A 81 19.65 -0.34 -3.27
N ILE A 82 18.36 -0.61 -3.44
CA ILE A 82 17.30 -0.19 -2.54
C ILE A 82 16.56 -1.42 -2.01
N ILE A 83 16.26 -1.40 -0.72
CA ILE A 83 15.43 -2.37 -0.02
C ILE A 83 14.15 -1.65 0.42
N VAL A 84 13.01 -2.31 0.22
CA VAL A 84 11.69 -1.83 0.62
C VAL A 84 11.02 -2.92 1.43
N GLN A 85 10.53 -2.58 2.61
CA GLN A 85 9.79 -3.44 3.52
C GLN A 85 8.39 -2.88 3.69
N ILE A 86 7.38 -3.71 3.43
CA ILE A 86 5.96 -3.32 3.53
C ILE A 86 5.38 -3.89 4.81
N TYR A 87 4.63 -3.06 5.54
CA TYR A 87 3.81 -3.48 6.67
C TYR A 87 2.44 -2.80 6.59
N VAL A 88 1.46 -3.49 6.01
CA VAL A 88 0.11 -2.95 5.79
C VAL A 88 0.17 -1.63 4.99
N ASP A 89 -0.07 -0.49 5.62
CA ASP A 89 -0.04 0.88 5.10
C ASP A 89 1.33 1.56 5.25
N ASP A 90 2.16 1.08 6.18
CA ASP A 90 3.53 1.54 6.36
C ASP A 90 4.48 0.94 5.32
N ILE A 91 5.30 1.81 4.72
CA ILE A 91 6.39 1.42 3.82
C ILE A 91 7.69 1.99 4.35
N ILE A 92 8.60 1.07 4.71
CA ILE A 92 9.98 1.39 5.07
C ILE A 92 10.86 1.09 3.87
N PHE A 93 11.84 1.94 3.64
CA PHE A 93 12.84 1.68 2.62
C PHE A 93 14.17 2.30 3.00
N GLY A 94 15.23 1.77 2.41
CA GLY A 94 16.58 2.28 2.56
C GLY A 94 17.40 1.88 1.36
N ALA A 95 18.34 2.74 0.97
CA ALA A 95 19.20 2.50 -0.17
C ALA A 95 20.65 2.84 0.18
N THR A 96 21.59 2.33 -0.62
CA THR A 96 23.00 2.71 -0.55
C THR A 96 23.27 4.11 -1.12
N ASN A 97 22.29 4.68 -1.82
CA ASN A 97 22.38 5.95 -2.52
C ASN A 97 21.11 6.77 -2.31
N GLU A 98 21.25 8.01 -1.83
CA GLU A 98 20.13 8.89 -1.51
C GLU A 98 19.25 9.21 -2.73
N ASN A 99 19.83 9.27 -3.93
CA ASN A 99 19.06 9.50 -5.16
C ASN A 99 18.05 8.36 -5.39
N LEU A 100 18.39 7.12 -5.04
CA LEU A 100 17.46 5.99 -5.15
C LEU A 100 16.29 6.13 -4.19
N CYS A 101 16.52 6.66 -2.99
CA CYS A 101 15.45 6.98 -2.04
C CYS A 101 14.51 8.06 -2.60
N GLN A 102 15.06 9.10 -3.22
CA GLN A 102 14.27 10.18 -3.84
C GLN A 102 13.48 9.68 -5.05
N GLU A 103 14.10 8.90 -5.94
CA GLU A 103 13.44 8.28 -7.10
C GLU A 103 12.31 7.36 -6.67
N PHE A 104 12.55 6.50 -5.67
CA PHE A 104 11.51 5.63 -5.13
C PHE A 104 10.38 6.43 -4.49
N SER A 105 10.70 7.50 -3.75
CA SER A 105 9.69 8.35 -3.14
C SER A 105 8.79 9.01 -4.16
N LYS A 106 9.38 9.52 -5.23
CA LYS A 106 8.63 10.11 -6.34
C LYS A 106 7.78 9.06 -7.05
N LEU A 107 8.34 7.89 -7.36
CA LEU A 107 7.61 6.79 -8.00
C LEU A 107 6.35 6.40 -7.21
N MET A 108 6.46 6.34 -5.88
CA MET A 108 5.35 5.99 -5.01
C MET A 108 4.30 7.10 -4.94
N GLN A 109 4.73 8.37 -4.85
CA GLN A 109 3.83 9.54 -4.82
C GLN A 109 3.09 9.77 -6.15
N ASP A 110 3.71 9.41 -7.27
CA ASP A 110 3.10 9.55 -8.60
C ASP A 110 1.93 8.55 -8.81
N GLU A 111 1.92 7.40 -8.11
CA GLU A 111 0.86 6.38 -8.21
C GLU A 111 -0.13 6.42 -7.03
N PHE A 112 0.35 6.72 -5.81
CA PHE A 112 -0.43 6.62 -4.58
C PHE A 112 -0.38 7.92 -3.78
N GLU A 113 -1.50 8.25 -3.14
CA GLU A 113 -1.55 9.32 -2.14
C GLU A 113 -0.79 8.86 -0.89
N ILE A 114 0.41 9.43 -0.68
CA ILE A 114 1.36 8.99 0.34
C ILE A 114 1.93 10.18 1.10
N SER A 115 2.02 10.02 2.41
CA SER A 115 2.70 10.95 3.31
C SER A 115 4.13 10.48 3.65
N MET A 116 5.09 11.38 3.49
CA MET A 116 6.50 11.15 3.85
C MET A 116 6.72 11.39 5.34
N MET A 117 7.12 10.35 6.06
CA MET A 117 7.29 10.39 7.53
C MET A 117 8.72 10.76 7.98
N GLY A 118 9.59 11.15 7.05
CA GLY A 118 11.00 11.49 7.33
C GLY A 118 11.85 10.28 7.70
N GLU A 119 12.92 10.51 8.46
CA GLU A 119 13.82 9.46 8.95
C GLU A 119 13.11 8.50 9.92
N LEU A 120 13.45 7.22 9.80
CA LEU A 120 12.84 6.15 10.60
C LEU A 120 13.34 6.20 12.04
N LYS A 121 12.53 6.80 12.93
CA LYS A 121 12.82 6.87 14.37
C LYS A 121 12.11 5.79 15.18
N PHE A 122 10.94 5.36 14.72
CA PHE A 122 10.14 4.33 15.36
C PHE A 122 9.54 3.40 14.30
N PHE A 123 9.49 2.11 14.60
CA PHE A 123 8.77 1.12 13.81
C PHE A 123 8.12 0.09 14.73
N LEU A 124 6.81 -0.10 14.61
CA LEU A 124 6.04 -1.04 15.44
C LEU A 124 6.25 -0.85 16.96
N GLY A 125 6.38 0.40 17.40
CA GLY A 125 6.65 0.75 18.80
C GLY A 125 8.11 0.52 19.25
N LEU A 126 8.99 0.08 18.35
CA LEU A 126 10.43 -0.03 18.61
C LEU A 126 11.14 1.25 18.16
N GLN A 127 11.92 1.84 19.06
CA GLN A 127 12.78 2.97 18.72
C GLN A 127 14.01 2.49 17.96
N ILE A 128 14.34 3.18 16.87
CA ILE A 128 15.53 2.92 16.07
C ILE A 128 16.57 4.00 16.35
N ILE A 129 17.81 3.58 16.55
CA ILE A 129 18.97 4.45 16.70
C ILE A 129 19.82 4.22 15.45
N GLN A 130 19.97 5.27 14.63
CA GLN A 130 20.73 5.27 13.39
C GLN A 130 22.12 5.86 13.61
#